data_AF-A0A842NW43-F1
#
_entry.id   AF-A0A842NW43-F1
#
_cell.length_a   1.000
_cell.length_b   1.000
_cell.length_c   1.000
_cell.angle_alpha   90.00
_cell.angle_beta   90.00
_cell.angle_gamma   90.00
#
_symmetry.space_group_name_H-M   'P 1'
#
loop_
_entity.id
_entity.type
_entity.pdbx_description
1 polymer ?
#
loop_
_entity_poly.entity_id
_entity_poly.type
_entity_poly.pdbx_seq_one_letter_code
_entity_poly.pdbx_strand_id
1 'polypeptide(L)'
;MKKRCQWAKDEPNTTYHDDEWGTPQHDDQKLFEFLILEGAQAGLSWTTILNRREGYRKAFSDFDAKKVSKFTQKRVDKLLQDESIIRNKLKINSAINNAK
;
A
#
# COMPACT_ATOMS: atom_id res chain seq x y z
N MET A 1 -9.17 -24.22 -15.83
CA MET A 1 -8.92 -23.32 -14.68
C MET A 1 -7.42 -23.17 -14.50
N LYS A 2 -6.90 -21.94 -14.37
CA LYS A 2 -5.49 -21.74 -13.97
C LYS A 2 -5.27 -22.36 -12.58
N LYS A 3 -4.19 -23.12 -12.41
CA LYS A 3 -3.77 -23.60 -11.09
C LYS A 3 -3.04 -22.46 -10.39
N ARG A 4 -3.62 -21.91 -9.33
CA ARG A 4 -3.07 -20.78 -8.55
C ARG A 4 -2.49 -21.25 -7.22
N CYS A 5 -1.67 -20.40 -6.60
CA CYS A 5 -1.27 -20.60 -5.20
C CYS A 5 -2.50 -20.71 -4.30
N GLN A 6 -2.38 -21.46 -3.20
CA GLN A 6 -3.52 -21.78 -2.32
C GLN A 6 -4.19 -20.55 -1.70
N TRP A 7 -3.49 -19.42 -1.58
CA TRP A 7 -4.02 -18.20 -0.99
C TRP A 7 -4.82 -17.33 -1.98
N ALA A 8 -4.65 -17.50 -3.29
CA ALA A 8 -5.29 -16.68 -4.32
C ALA A 8 -6.65 -17.25 -4.73
N LYS A 9 -7.67 -17.07 -3.87
CA LYS A 9 -9.00 -17.71 -4.03
C LYS A 9 -10.13 -16.77 -4.49
N ASP A 10 -10.03 -15.48 -4.16
CA ASP A 10 -11.07 -14.47 -4.32
C ASP A 10 -10.50 -13.16 -4.89
N GLU A 11 -11.36 -12.29 -5.44
CA GLU A 11 -10.93 -10.95 -5.83
C GLU A 11 -10.79 -10.04 -4.60
N PRO A 12 -9.78 -9.15 -4.56
CA PRO A 12 -8.80 -8.86 -5.62
C PRO A 12 -7.55 -9.76 -5.64
N ASN A 13 -7.48 -10.80 -4.80
CA ASN A 13 -6.28 -11.65 -4.69
C ASN A 13 -5.98 -12.44 -5.96
N THR A 14 -6.99 -12.90 -6.70
CA THR A 14 -6.81 -13.65 -7.95
C THR A 14 -6.19 -12.80 -9.05
N THR A 15 -6.67 -11.56 -9.25
CA THR A 15 -6.06 -10.63 -10.20
C THR A 15 -4.65 -10.24 -9.77
N TYR A 16 -4.47 -9.86 -8.50
CA TYR A 16 -3.15 -9.51 -7.96
C TYR A 16 -2.13 -10.65 -8.11
N HIS A 17 -2.54 -11.89 -7.83
CA HIS A 17 -1.70 -13.08 -7.99
C HIS A 17 -1.26 -13.28 -9.45
N ASP A 18 -2.19 -13.18 -10.38
CA ASP A 18 -1.94 -13.53 -11.78
C ASP A 18 -1.10 -12.47 -12.51
N ASP A 19 -1.24 -11.20 -12.13
CA ASP A 19 -0.70 -10.07 -12.90
C ASP A 19 0.46 -9.34 -12.20
N GLU A 20 0.56 -9.40 -10.88
CA GLU A 20 1.55 -8.61 -10.13
C GLU A 20 2.44 -9.46 -9.21
N TRP A 21 1.89 -10.45 -8.51
CA TRP A 21 2.62 -11.20 -7.50
C TRP A 21 3.71 -12.09 -8.11
N GLY A 22 4.94 -11.94 -7.61
CA GLY A 22 6.09 -12.73 -8.08
C GLY A 22 6.64 -12.31 -9.45
N THR A 23 6.07 -11.27 -10.08
CA THR A 23 6.61 -10.70 -11.32
C THR A 23 7.75 -9.73 -10.99
N PRO A 24 8.94 -9.85 -11.62
CA PRO A 24 10.04 -8.92 -11.39
C PRO A 24 9.62 -7.47 -11.64
N GLN A 25 9.98 -6.58 -10.71
CA GLN A 25 9.68 -5.16 -10.77
C GLN A 25 10.98 -4.36 -10.61
N HIS A 26 11.16 -3.36 -11.47
CA HIS A 26 12.36 -2.51 -11.51
C HIS A 26 12.03 -1.02 -11.43
N ASP A 27 10.74 -0.64 -11.41
CA ASP A 27 10.32 0.72 -11.17
C ASP A 27 10.36 1.06 -9.68
N ASP A 28 11.19 2.04 -9.31
CA ASP A 28 11.42 2.43 -7.91
C ASP A 28 10.15 2.90 -7.20
N GLN A 29 9.27 3.63 -7.90
CA GLN A 29 8.03 4.15 -7.33
C GLN A 29 7.07 3.01 -7.00
N LYS A 30 6.95 2.02 -7.90
CA LYS A 30 6.13 0.83 -7.69
C LYS A 30 6.71 -0.11 -6.63
N LEU A 31 8.04 -0.24 -6.55
CA LEU A 31 8.70 -0.95 -5.45
C LEU A 31 8.43 -0.27 -4.10
N PHE A 32 8.49 1.06 -4.04
CA PHE A 32 8.15 1.82 -2.85
C PHE A 32 6.66 1.66 -2.48
N GLU A 33 5.74 1.69 -3.45
CA GLU A 33 4.32 1.38 -3.24
C GLU A 33 4.16 0.03 -2.54
N PHE A 34 4.77 -1.04 -3.06
CA PHE A 34 4.70 -2.36 -2.43
C PHE A 34 5.26 -2.37 -1.02
N LEU A 35 6.44 -1.79 -0.79
CA LEU A 35 7.05 -1.72 0.54
C LEU A 35 6.13 -1.06 1.57
N ILE A 36 5.45 0.03 1.20
CA ILE A 36 4.53 0.73 2.10
C ILE A 36 3.26 -0.10 2.36
N LEU A 37 2.70 -0.74 1.33
CA LEU A 37 1.50 -1.55 1.47
C LEU A 37 1.73 -2.79 2.34
N GLU A 38 2.90 -3.44 2.21
CA GLU A 38 3.32 -4.56 3.05
C GLU A 38 3.42 -4.14 4.53
N GLY A 39 4.03 -2.97 4.81
CA GLY A 39 4.05 -2.42 6.17
C GLY A 39 2.65 -2.08 6.71
N ALA A 40 1.75 -1.61 5.84
CA ALA A 40 0.37 -1.35 6.20
C ALA A 40 -0.42 -2.62 6.54
N GLN A 41 0.01 -3.79 6.05
CA GLN A 41 -0.64 -5.08 6.29
C GLN A 41 -0.54 -5.55 7.74
N ALA A 42 0.47 -5.17 8.52
CA ALA A 42 0.72 -5.73 9.86
C ALA A 42 -0.56 -5.82 10.73
N GLY A 43 -1.02 -7.04 11.05
CA GLY A 43 -2.25 -7.30 11.81
C GLY A 43 -3.56 -7.29 11.00
N LEU A 44 -3.50 -7.30 9.66
CA LEU A 44 -4.63 -7.28 8.73
C LEU A 44 -4.42 -8.32 7.60
N SER A 45 -5.48 -8.63 6.87
CA SER A 45 -5.38 -9.44 5.64
C SER A 45 -4.85 -8.62 4.47
N TRP A 46 -4.15 -9.27 3.54
CA TRP A 46 -3.72 -8.63 2.28
C TRP A 46 -4.91 -8.16 1.44
N THR A 47 -6.02 -8.90 1.43
CA THR A 47 -7.30 -8.48 0.83
C THR A 47 -7.72 -7.09 1.30
N THR A 48 -7.57 -6.79 2.61
CA THR A 48 -7.89 -5.48 3.17
C THR A 48 -7.02 -4.37 2.57
N ILE A 49 -5.74 -4.68 2.33
CA ILE A 49 -4.79 -3.73 1.77
C ILE A 49 -5.05 -3.51 0.28
N LEU A 50 -5.25 -4.57 -0.49
CA LEU A 50 -5.58 -4.47 -1.92
C LEU A 50 -6.86 -3.66 -2.16
N ASN A 51 -7.90 -3.88 -1.35
CA ASN A 51 -9.15 -3.10 -1.42
C ASN A 51 -8.98 -1.60 -1.13
N ARG A 52 -7.93 -1.23 -0.39
CA ARG A 52 -7.62 0.17 -0.03
C ARG A 52 -6.51 0.78 -0.88
N ARG A 53 -5.91 0.02 -1.80
CA ARG A 53 -4.72 0.41 -2.57
C ARG A 53 -4.92 1.72 -3.34
N GLU A 54 -6.07 1.91 -3.97
CA GLU A 54 -6.44 3.17 -4.64
C GLU A 54 -6.54 4.36 -3.67
N GLY A 55 -7.06 4.12 -2.46
CA GLY A 55 -7.06 5.12 -1.38
C GLY A 55 -5.64 5.52 -1.01
N TYR A 56 -4.75 4.54 -0.86
CA TYR A 56 -3.34 4.79 -0.58
C TYR A 56 -2.64 5.58 -1.69
N ARG A 57 -2.86 5.25 -2.98
CA ARG A 57 -2.30 6.01 -4.10
C ARG A 57 -2.65 7.49 -3.99
N LYS A 58 -3.94 7.81 -3.77
CA LYS A 58 -4.40 9.21 -3.60
C LYS A 58 -3.84 9.86 -2.33
N ALA A 59 -3.85 9.15 -1.21
CA ALA A 59 -3.39 9.63 0.09
C ALA A 59 -1.87 9.92 0.12
N PHE A 60 -1.08 9.11 -0.58
CA PHE A 60 0.39 9.16 -0.55
C PHE A 60 1.00 9.72 -1.84
N SER A 61 0.28 10.60 -2.55
CA SER A 61 0.79 11.29 -3.75
C SER A 61 1.33 10.33 -4.81
N ASP A 62 0.57 9.28 -5.09
CA ASP A 62 0.90 8.16 -5.98
C ASP A 62 2.20 7.45 -5.60
N PHE A 63 2.54 7.46 -4.31
CA PHE A 63 3.78 6.89 -3.78
C PHE A 63 5.06 7.57 -4.31
N ASP A 64 5.00 8.84 -4.71
CA ASP A 64 6.20 9.63 -4.96
C ASP A 64 6.96 9.87 -3.64
N ALA A 65 8.05 9.13 -3.42
CA ALA A 65 8.85 9.19 -2.20
C ALA A 65 9.36 10.60 -1.88
N LYS A 66 9.69 11.42 -2.88
CA LYS A 66 10.15 12.81 -2.68
C LYS A 66 9.03 13.71 -2.14
N LYS A 67 7.77 13.42 -2.49
CA LYS A 67 6.60 14.13 -1.95
C LYS A 67 6.22 13.58 -0.58
N VAL A 68 6.20 12.26 -0.41
CA VAL A 68 5.81 11.58 0.83
C VAL A 68 6.76 11.92 1.98
N SER A 69 8.08 11.98 1.73
CA SER A 69 9.08 12.35 2.74
C SER A 69 8.89 13.77 3.32
N LYS A 70 8.17 14.64 2.58
CA LYS A 70 7.88 16.02 2.97
C LYS A 70 6.52 16.16 3.67
N PHE A 71 5.80 15.08 3.92
CA PHE A 71 4.53 15.15 4.64
C PHE A 71 4.73 15.69 6.05
N THR A 72 3.93 16.71 6.39
CA THR A 72 3.97 17.39 7.69
C THR A 72 2.99 16.76 8.68
N GLN A 73 3.09 17.12 9.96
CA GLN A 73 2.12 16.69 10.98
C GLN A 73 0.67 17.03 10.57
N LYS A 74 0.44 18.21 9.98
CA LYS A 74 -0.88 18.60 9.44
C LYS A 74 -1.38 17.64 8.35
N ARG A 75 -0.49 17.08 7.53
CA ARG A 75 -0.86 16.05 6.55
C ARG A 75 -1.19 14.73 7.24
N VAL A 76 -0.40 14.32 8.23
CA VAL A 76 -0.67 13.11 9.04
C VAL A 76 -2.05 13.21 9.71
N ASP A 77 -2.39 14.34 10.30
CA ASP A 77 -3.69 14.54 10.97
C ASP A 77 -4.86 14.42 9.98
N LYS A 78 -4.70 14.92 8.75
CA LYS A 78 -5.69 14.73 7.67
C LYS A 78 -5.80 13.26 7.26
N LEU A 79 -4.67 12.56 7.11
CA LEU A 79 -4.66 11.14 6.75
C LEU A 79 -5.30 10.26 7.84
N LEU A 80 -5.20 10.65 9.11
CA LEU A 80 -5.89 9.98 10.20
C LEU A 80 -7.42 10.10 10.15
N GLN A 81 -7.96 11.00 9.34
CA GLN A 81 -9.40 11.12 9.09
C GLN A 81 -9.83 10.46 7.78
N ASP A 82 -8.88 10.02 6.94
CA ASP A 82 -9.17 9.45 5.63
C ASP A 82 -9.58 7.98 5.76
N GLU A 83 -10.86 7.70 5.50
CA GLU A 83 -11.43 6.35 5.62
C GLU A 83 -11.02 5.41 4.50
N SER A 84 -10.42 5.93 3.42
CA SER A 84 -9.95 5.11 2.30
C SER A 84 -8.67 4.34 2.62
N ILE A 85 -7.95 4.70 3.70
CA ILE A 85 -6.71 4.05 4.14
C ILE A 85 -6.83 3.49 5.57
N ILE A 86 -5.81 2.75 6.02
CA ILE A 86 -5.75 2.31 7.43
C ILE A 86 -5.35 3.49 8.31
N ARG A 87 -6.29 3.99 9.11
CA ARG A 87 -6.15 5.13 10.04
C ARG A 87 -5.31 4.77 11.27
N ASN A 88 -4.04 4.43 11.06
CA ASN A 88 -3.09 4.11 12.12
C ASN A 88 -1.89 5.06 12.05
N LYS A 89 -1.67 5.82 13.13
CA LYS A 89 -0.62 6.86 13.19
C LYS A 89 0.78 6.30 12.99
N LEU A 90 1.09 5.13 13.56
CA LEU A 90 2.42 4.52 13.43
C LEU A 90 2.68 4.04 12.01
N LYS A 91 1.70 3.41 11.36
CA LYS A 91 1.81 2.98 9.95
C LYS A 91 1.98 4.16 9.00
N ILE A 92 1.22 5.24 9.19
CA ILE A 92 1.34 6.47 8.38
C ILE A 92 2.74 7.08 8.55
N ASN A 93 3.21 7.22 9.79
CA ASN A 93 4.54 7.77 10.07
C ASN A 93 5.67 6.88 9.53
N SER A 94 5.50 5.55 9.58
CA SER A 94 6.45 4.62 8.98
C SER A 94 6.59 4.84 7.47
N ALA A 95 5.48 5.08 6.77
CA ALA A 95 5.52 5.35 5.33
C ALA A 95 6.29 6.64 5.00
N ILE A 96 6.12 7.68 5.82
CA ILE A 96 6.87 8.95 5.69
C ILE A 96 8.36 8.74 5.98
N ASN A 97 8.71 7.91 6.96
CA ASN A 97 10.09 7.62 7.30
C ASN A 97 10.79 6.75 6.24
N ASN A 98 10.10 5.76 5.67
CA ASN A 98 10.62 4.93 4.58
C ASN A 98 10.87 5.73 3.28
N ALA A 99 10.27 6.92 3.15
CA ALA A 99 10.45 7.80 1.99
C ALA A 99 11.69 8.70 2.08
N LYS A 100 12.36 8.75 3.24
CA LYS A 100 13.55 9.59 3.51
C LYS A 100 14.83 8.81 3.24
#